data_AF-A0A978UHH6-F1
#
_entry.id   AF-A0A978UHH6-F1
#
_cell.length_a   1.000
_cell.length_b   1.000
_cell.length_c   1.000
_cell.angle_alpha   90.00
_cell.angle_beta   90.00
_cell.angle_gamma   90.00
#
_symmetry.space_group_name_H-M   'P 1'
#
loop_
_entity.id
_entity.type
_entity.pdbx_description
1 polymer ?
#
loop_
_entity_poly.entity_id
_entity_poly.type
_entity_poly.pdbx_seq_one_letter_code
_entity_poly.pdbx_strand_id
1 'polypeptide(L)'
;MAATEILKTNGRLFSTRYAPQATPCKHDVLDRLSLVWASGSTDNWKFLRALCRNQLFSAKAIELQAILREKKVNEMVEILRTKEGKVVDIREGLIWKMMELGTTPNIADFYPLLPRLDVQGLRKKALGCLNEIFGVWEFLIKERRESSHGHSNTKHGDFLDVFLANGFTDEQINALFLETLRLHPPVPFLLPRRATESYEVMSYRISKNS
;
A
#
# COMPACT_ATOMS: atom_id res chain seq x y z
N MET A 1 -6.07 10.71 -25.35
CA MET A 1 -4.78 11.17 -25.94
C MET A 1 -3.78 11.57 -24.87
N ALA A 2 -4.08 12.55 -24.00
CA ALA A 2 -3.18 12.95 -22.90
C ALA A 2 -2.74 11.80 -21.96
N ALA A 3 -3.65 10.92 -21.52
CA ALA A 3 -3.29 9.79 -20.65
C ALA A 3 -2.29 8.83 -21.32
N THR A 4 -2.40 8.59 -22.63
CA THR A 4 -1.46 7.76 -23.39
C THR A 4 -0.10 8.42 -23.49
N GLU A 5 -0.07 9.73 -23.76
CA GLU A 5 1.16 10.50 -23.86
C GLU A 5 1.91 10.57 -22.52
N ILE A 6 1.19 10.78 -21.41
CA ILE A 6 1.77 10.85 -20.06
C ILE A 6 2.21 9.46 -19.57
N LEU A 7 1.36 8.43 -19.72
CA LEU A 7 1.58 7.12 -19.08
C LEU A 7 2.37 6.14 -19.95
N LYS A 8 2.26 6.22 -21.29
CA LYS A 8 2.95 5.31 -22.21
C LYS A 8 4.15 5.98 -22.86
N THR A 9 3.95 7.10 -23.56
CA THR A 9 5.03 7.76 -24.32
C THR A 9 6.09 8.35 -23.39
N ASN A 10 5.65 9.09 -22.36
CA ASN A 10 6.52 9.78 -21.41
C ASN A 10 6.49 9.15 -20.01
N GLY A 11 6.10 7.87 -19.91
CA GLY A 11 5.85 7.19 -18.64
C GLY A 11 7.03 7.20 -17.65
N ARG A 12 8.27 7.34 -18.14
CA ARG A 12 9.47 7.47 -17.29
C ARG A 12 9.55 8.83 -16.59
N LEU A 13 9.21 9.93 -17.29
CA LEU A 13 9.24 11.30 -16.76
C LEU A 13 8.15 11.53 -15.71
N PHE A 14 7.02 10.85 -15.85
CA PHE A 14 5.91 10.88 -14.90
C PHE A 14 5.88 9.61 -14.02
N SER A 15 7.01 8.93 -13.84
CA SER A 15 7.04 7.66 -13.11
C SER A 15 6.87 7.84 -11.59
N THR A 16 7.29 8.98 -11.06
CA THR A 16 7.29 9.27 -9.62
C THR A 16 5.89 9.63 -9.09
N ARG A 17 5.73 9.60 -7.76
CA ARG A 17 4.49 9.98 -7.08
C ARG A 17 4.70 11.13 -6.12
N TYR A 18 3.62 11.87 -5.86
CA TYR A 18 3.57 12.87 -4.80
C TYR A 18 3.07 12.23 -3.50
N ALA A 19 3.93 12.15 -2.47
CA ALA A 19 3.51 11.70 -1.15
C ALA A 19 2.82 12.86 -0.39
N PRO A 20 1.55 12.72 0.07
CA PRO A 20 0.86 13.76 0.84
C PRO A 20 1.58 14.12 2.14
N GLN A 21 1.46 15.36 2.63
CA GLN A 21 2.11 15.77 3.89
C GLN A 21 1.54 15.04 5.11
N ALA A 22 0.31 14.53 5.01
CA ALA A 22 -0.30 13.68 6.03
C ALA A 22 0.36 12.30 6.15
N THR A 23 1.24 11.92 5.20
CA THR A 23 1.97 10.65 5.26
C THR A 23 2.90 10.67 6.47
N PRO A 24 2.76 9.74 7.43
CA PRO A 24 3.49 9.80 8.69
C PRO A 24 4.97 9.39 8.55
N CYS A 25 5.36 8.81 7.42
CA CYS A 25 6.71 8.37 7.12
C CYS A 25 7.53 9.46 6.42
N LYS A 26 8.82 9.56 6.75
CA LYS A 26 9.75 10.43 6.04
C LYS A 26 10.00 9.92 4.61
N HIS A 27 10.37 10.82 3.70
CA HIS A 27 10.58 10.51 2.29
C HIS A 27 11.66 9.43 2.06
N ASP A 28 12.74 9.43 2.84
CA ASP A 28 13.81 8.42 2.78
C ASP A 28 13.32 7.01 3.20
N VAL A 29 12.38 6.94 4.13
CA VAL A 29 11.74 5.69 4.55
C VAL A 29 10.82 5.17 3.44
N LEU A 30 10.02 6.06 2.83
CA LEU A 30 9.14 5.72 1.72
C LEU A 30 9.93 5.23 0.50
N ASP A 31 11.07 5.83 0.19
CA ASP A 31 11.91 5.44 -0.95
C ASP A 31 12.54 4.06 -0.79
N ARG A 32 12.76 3.62 0.45
CA ARG A 32 13.31 2.29 0.77
C ARG A 32 12.25 1.21 0.88
N LEU A 33 11.01 1.56 1.27
CA LEU A 33 10.02 0.56 1.68
C LEU A 33 8.76 0.54 0.82
N SER A 34 8.43 1.62 0.11
CA SER A 34 7.18 1.74 -0.64
C SER A 34 7.34 1.41 -2.13
N LEU A 35 6.42 0.62 -2.66
CA LEU A 35 6.27 0.41 -4.11
C LEU A 35 5.63 1.59 -4.82
N VAL A 36 4.84 2.37 -4.08
CA VAL A 36 4.05 3.47 -4.63
C VAL A 36 4.76 4.81 -4.51
N TRP A 37 5.27 5.15 -3.34
CA TRP A 37 5.80 6.48 -3.08
C TRP A 37 7.31 6.60 -3.36
N ALA A 38 7.97 5.50 -3.74
CA ALA A 38 9.37 5.55 -4.12
C ALA A 38 9.62 6.58 -5.23
N SER A 39 10.60 7.45 -4.98
CA SER A 39 10.93 8.61 -5.81
C SER A 39 11.61 8.28 -7.14
N GLY A 40 11.70 7.00 -7.53
CA GLY A 40 12.23 6.59 -8.83
C GLY A 40 12.31 5.07 -9.04
N SER A 41 12.84 4.67 -10.19
CA SER A 41 13.12 3.26 -10.53
C SER A 41 14.42 2.78 -9.88
N THR A 42 14.46 2.82 -8.54
CA THR A 42 15.57 2.27 -7.76
C THR A 42 15.61 0.75 -7.94
N ASP A 43 16.76 0.13 -7.71
CA ASP A 43 16.88 -1.33 -7.83
C ASP A 43 16.02 -2.04 -6.79
N ASN A 44 15.87 -1.46 -5.61
CA ASN A 44 14.93 -1.94 -4.60
C ASN A 44 13.47 -1.87 -5.09
N TRP A 45 13.05 -0.77 -5.72
CA TRP A 45 11.71 -0.67 -6.30
C TRP A 45 11.49 -1.72 -7.41
N LYS A 46 12.47 -1.94 -8.28
CA LYS A 46 12.40 -2.98 -9.33
C LYS A 46 12.30 -4.38 -8.72
N PHE A 47 13.09 -4.64 -7.68
CA PHE A 47 13.09 -5.90 -6.94
C PHE A 47 11.73 -6.16 -6.29
N LEU A 48 11.21 -5.21 -5.49
CA LEU A 48 9.90 -5.32 -4.87
C LEU A 48 8.80 -5.53 -5.92
N ARG A 49 8.87 -4.81 -7.05
CA ARG A 49 7.88 -4.93 -8.14
C ARG A 49 7.94 -6.30 -8.80
N ALA A 50 9.15 -6.82 -9.02
CA ALA A 50 9.35 -8.15 -9.57
C ALA A 50 8.86 -9.22 -8.60
N LEU A 51 9.12 -9.09 -7.29
CA LEU A 51 8.64 -10.00 -6.26
C LEU A 51 7.12 -10.03 -6.21
N CYS A 52 6.47 -8.87 -6.15
CA CYS A 52 5.01 -8.77 -6.18
C CYS A 52 4.42 -9.42 -7.44
N ARG A 53 4.96 -9.11 -8.62
CA ARG A 53 4.43 -9.64 -9.88
C ARG A 53 4.67 -11.15 -10.04
N ASN A 54 5.86 -11.61 -9.73
CA ASN A 54 6.30 -12.96 -10.08
C ASN A 54 5.98 -13.98 -8.97
N GLN A 55 5.88 -13.54 -7.72
CA GLN A 55 5.63 -14.43 -6.58
C GLN A 55 4.27 -14.16 -5.95
N LEU A 56 4.03 -12.96 -5.42
CA LEU A 56 2.82 -12.68 -4.62
C LEU A 56 1.52 -12.70 -5.43
N PHE A 57 1.51 -12.00 -6.56
CA PHE A 57 0.33 -11.82 -7.41
C PHE A 57 0.48 -12.57 -8.74
N SER A 58 1.28 -13.63 -8.74
CA SER A 58 1.33 -14.55 -9.88
C SER A 58 0.02 -15.33 -9.98
N ALA A 59 -0.37 -15.74 -11.19
CA ALA A 59 -1.58 -16.55 -11.39
C ALA A 59 -1.54 -17.81 -10.51
N LYS A 60 -0.37 -18.46 -10.39
CA LYS A 60 -0.16 -19.62 -9.52
C LYS A 60 -0.41 -19.29 -8.05
N ALA A 61 0.15 -18.19 -7.53
CA ALA A 61 -0.03 -17.83 -6.12
C ALA A 61 -1.47 -17.42 -5.79
N ILE A 62 -2.13 -16.69 -6.71
CA ILE A 62 -3.54 -16.35 -6.58
C ILE A 62 -4.41 -17.62 -6.57
N GLU A 63 -4.11 -18.60 -7.42
CA GLU A 63 -4.84 -19.87 -7.47
C GLU A 63 -4.63 -20.71 -6.21
N LEU A 64 -3.39 -20.81 -5.70
CA LEU A 64 -3.07 -21.57 -4.48
C LEU A 64 -3.87 -21.09 -3.25
N GLN A 65 -4.26 -19.81 -3.23
CA GLN A 65 -5.01 -19.22 -2.12
C GLN A 65 -6.53 -19.21 -2.36
N ALA A 66 -7.04 -19.80 -3.46
CA ALA A 66 -8.46 -19.78 -3.81
C ALA A 66 -9.35 -20.42 -2.73
N ILE A 67 -8.94 -21.60 -2.23
CA ILE A 67 -9.68 -22.33 -1.18
C ILE A 67 -9.80 -21.49 0.10
N LEU A 68 -8.73 -20.82 0.51
CA LEU A 68 -8.75 -19.96 1.71
C LEU A 68 -9.64 -18.73 1.50
N ARG A 69 -9.61 -18.12 0.31
CA ARG A 69 -10.51 -17.00 -0.01
C ARG A 69 -11.97 -17.45 0.01
N GLU A 70 -12.29 -18.56 -0.61
CA GLU A 70 -13.65 -19.11 -0.64
C GLU A 70 -14.13 -19.42 0.78
N LYS A 71 -13.30 -20.08 1.60
CA LYS A 71 -13.60 -20.33 3.01
C LYS A 71 -13.90 -19.04 3.77
N LYS A 72 -13.07 -18.01 3.62
CA LYS A 72 -13.26 -16.72 4.31
C LYS A 72 -14.49 -15.96 3.82
N VAL A 73 -14.79 -16.02 2.53
CA VAL A 73 -16.03 -15.46 1.98
C VAL A 73 -17.25 -16.20 2.53
N ASN A 74 -17.21 -17.53 2.61
CA ASN A 74 -18.30 -18.32 3.19
C ASN A 74 -18.52 -17.99 4.67
N GLU A 75 -17.45 -17.88 5.48
CA GLU A 75 -17.54 -17.41 6.86
C GLU A 75 -18.22 -16.03 6.96
N MET A 76 -17.85 -15.10 6.07
CA MET A 76 -18.47 -13.78 6.00
C MET A 76 -19.96 -13.85 5.63
N VAL A 77 -20.33 -14.70 4.66
CA VAL A 77 -21.74 -14.90 4.25
C VAL A 77 -22.56 -15.48 5.40
N GLU A 78 -22.03 -16.43 6.16
CA GLU A 78 -22.72 -16.96 7.35
C GLU A 78 -22.96 -15.88 8.40
N ILE A 79 -21.97 -15.01 8.66
CA ILE A 79 -22.15 -13.88 9.57
C ILE A 79 -23.27 -12.96 9.05
N LEU A 80 -23.29 -12.65 7.76
CA LEU A 80 -24.33 -11.80 7.17
C LEU A 80 -25.73 -12.42 7.24
N ARG A 81 -25.85 -13.75 7.10
CA ARG A 81 -27.12 -14.47 7.27
C ARG A 81 -27.71 -14.25 8.67
N THR A 82 -26.88 -14.23 9.72
CA THR A 82 -27.35 -13.93 11.09
C THR A 82 -27.88 -12.50 11.29
N LYS A 83 -27.68 -11.63 10.30
CA LYS A 83 -28.11 -10.22 10.30
C LYS A 83 -29.29 -9.98 9.36
N GLU A 84 -30.00 -11.03 8.94
CA GLU A 84 -31.17 -10.89 8.06
C GLU A 84 -32.19 -9.87 8.61
N GLY A 85 -32.69 -9.01 7.71
CA GLY A 85 -33.60 -7.91 8.05
C GLY A 85 -32.96 -6.73 8.78
N LYS A 86 -31.63 -6.75 9.03
CA LYS A 86 -30.91 -5.66 9.69
C LYS A 86 -29.99 -4.94 8.71
N VAL A 87 -29.86 -3.62 8.87
CA VAL A 87 -28.84 -2.83 8.17
C VAL A 87 -27.48 -3.18 8.77
N VAL A 88 -26.54 -3.60 7.93
CA VAL A 88 -25.15 -3.87 8.32
C VAL A 88 -24.28 -2.75 7.79
N ASP A 89 -23.55 -2.06 8.68
CA ASP A 89 -22.52 -1.12 8.23
C ASP A 89 -21.26 -1.90 7.82
N ILE A 90 -20.84 -1.71 6.58
CA ILE A 90 -19.64 -2.34 6.01
C ILE A 90 -18.42 -1.41 6.18
N ARG A 91 -18.64 -0.15 6.59
CA ARG A 91 -17.62 0.87 6.80
C ARG A 91 -17.02 0.78 8.20
N GLU A 92 -16.56 -0.41 8.56
CA GLU A 92 -15.91 -0.65 9.84
C GLU A 92 -14.52 -1.24 9.64
N GLY A 93 -13.64 -1.02 10.62
CA GLY A 93 -12.31 -1.59 10.66
C GLY A 93 -11.20 -0.71 10.08
N LEU A 94 -9.97 -1.21 10.23
CA LEU A 94 -8.73 -0.47 9.96
C LEU A 94 -8.56 -0.08 8.49
N ILE A 95 -9.06 -0.90 7.57
CA ILE A 95 -8.99 -0.64 6.13
C ILE A 95 -9.84 0.60 5.78
N TRP A 96 -11.07 0.67 6.29
CA TRP A 96 -11.94 1.82 6.05
C TRP A 96 -11.35 3.11 6.65
N LYS A 97 -10.87 3.05 7.90
CA LYS A 97 -10.21 4.17 8.58
C LYS A 97 -8.98 4.68 7.79
N MET A 98 -8.19 3.78 7.21
CA MET A 98 -7.06 4.14 6.35
C MET A 98 -7.51 4.83 5.05
N MET A 99 -8.58 4.35 4.42
CA MET A 99 -9.15 4.93 3.20
C MET A 99 -9.72 6.33 3.46
N GLU A 100 -10.47 6.51 4.54
CA GLU A 100 -11.05 7.79 4.95
C GLU A 100 -9.94 8.83 5.18
N LEU A 101 -8.90 8.46 5.94
CA LEU A 101 -7.75 9.35 6.20
C LEU A 101 -6.97 9.69 4.93
N GLY A 102 -6.78 8.73 4.03
CA GLY A 102 -6.03 8.93 2.79
C GLY A 102 -6.75 9.75 1.72
N THR A 103 -8.08 9.86 1.81
CA THR A 103 -8.92 10.63 0.87
C THR A 103 -9.40 11.96 1.45
N THR A 104 -9.22 12.19 2.74
CA THR A 104 -9.55 13.47 3.39
C THR A 104 -8.62 14.56 2.87
N PRO A 105 -9.14 15.66 2.30
CA PRO A 105 -8.31 16.79 1.90
C PRO A 105 -7.53 17.36 3.08
N ASN A 106 -6.20 17.40 2.95
CA ASN A 106 -5.33 17.98 3.96
C ASN A 106 -5.03 19.43 3.61
N ILE A 107 -5.48 20.36 4.44
CA ILE A 107 -5.28 21.80 4.29
C ILE A 107 -3.78 22.14 4.21
N ALA A 108 -2.93 21.40 4.93
CA ALA A 108 -1.49 21.62 4.87
C ALA A 108 -0.86 21.28 3.50
N ASP A 109 -1.53 20.50 2.65
CA ASP A 109 -1.09 20.24 1.27
C ASP A 109 -1.30 21.46 0.36
N PHE A 110 -2.24 22.36 0.71
CA PHE A 110 -2.56 23.57 -0.06
C PHE A 110 -1.87 24.84 0.49
N TYR A 111 -1.49 24.85 1.76
CA TYR A 111 -0.90 26.00 2.44
C TYR A 111 0.50 25.67 3.00
N PRO A 112 1.59 26.09 2.30
CA PRO A 112 2.97 25.75 2.65
C PRO A 112 3.45 26.18 4.06
N LEU A 113 2.69 27.03 4.75
CA LEU A 113 3.02 27.53 6.09
C LEU A 113 2.57 26.59 7.22
N LEU A 114 1.64 25.67 6.96
CA LEU A 114 1.03 24.78 7.95
C LEU A 114 1.55 23.32 8.04
N PRO A 115 2.58 22.84 7.29
CA PRO A 115 3.02 21.43 7.37
C PRO A 115 3.43 20.94 8.76
N ARG A 116 3.90 21.83 9.65
CA ARG A 116 4.41 21.46 10.98
C ARG A 116 3.33 21.38 12.06
N LEU A 117 2.15 21.94 11.80
CA LEU A 117 1.14 22.11 12.85
C LEU A 117 0.14 20.96 12.93
N ASP A 118 0.06 20.10 11.90
CA ASP A 118 -0.93 19.00 11.80
C ASP A 118 -2.34 19.47 12.21
N VAL A 119 -2.81 20.57 11.61
CA VAL A 119 -4.01 21.32 12.02
C VAL A 119 -5.27 20.43 12.10
N GLN A 120 -5.38 19.43 11.23
CA GLN A 120 -6.50 18.48 11.19
C GLN A 120 -6.23 17.19 11.98
N GLY A 121 -5.04 17.05 12.57
CA GLY A 121 -4.57 15.85 13.25
C GLY A 121 -4.45 14.64 12.32
N LEU A 122 -4.46 14.84 11.00
CA LEU A 122 -4.52 13.77 10.00
C LEU A 122 -3.26 12.91 10.07
N ARG A 123 -2.10 13.53 10.28
CA ARG A 123 -0.84 12.80 10.41
C ARG A 123 -0.84 11.94 11.67
N LYS A 124 -1.29 12.48 12.81
CA LYS A 124 -1.42 11.72 14.06
C LYS A 124 -2.40 10.55 13.92
N LYS A 125 -3.56 10.77 13.29
CA LYS A 125 -4.57 9.74 13.04
C LYS A 125 -4.06 8.64 12.10
N ALA A 126 -3.34 9.02 11.03
CA ALA A 126 -2.74 8.08 10.10
C ALA A 126 -1.68 7.21 10.77
N LEU A 127 -0.82 7.80 11.61
CA LEU A 127 0.17 7.05 12.38
C LEU A 127 -0.49 6.04 13.33
N GLY A 128 -1.54 6.44 14.05
CA GLY A 128 -2.31 5.54 14.91
C GLY A 128 -2.90 4.36 14.13
N CYS A 129 -3.53 4.65 13.00
CA CYS A 129 -4.09 3.62 12.12
C CYS A 129 -3.02 2.65 11.58
N LEU A 130 -1.84 3.15 11.20
CA LEU A 130 -0.74 2.30 10.74
C LEU A 130 -0.21 1.39 11.84
N ASN A 131 -0.06 1.92 13.06
CA ASN A 131 0.39 1.11 14.20
C ASN A 131 -0.61 0.00 14.53
N GLU A 132 -1.91 0.31 14.50
CA GLU A 132 -2.97 -0.70 14.67
C GLU A 132 -2.88 -1.79 13.58
N ILE A 133 -2.67 -1.40 12.32
CA ILE A 133 -2.51 -2.36 11.20
C ILE A 133 -1.27 -3.24 11.37
N PHE A 134 -0.12 -2.65 11.74
CA PHE A 134 1.11 -3.41 11.94
C PHE A 134 1.02 -4.35 13.14
N GLY A 135 0.32 -3.94 14.20
CA GLY A 135 0.06 -4.79 15.37
C GLY A 135 -0.71 -6.08 15.04
N VAL A 136 -1.52 -6.10 13.97
CA VAL A 136 -2.24 -7.31 13.54
C VAL A 136 -1.28 -8.42 13.14
N TRP A 137 -0.16 -8.07 12.49
CA TRP A 137 0.76 -9.04 11.88
C TRP A 137 2.03 -9.27 12.70
N GLU A 138 2.34 -8.36 13.63
CA GLU A 138 3.57 -8.41 14.44
C GLU A 138 3.73 -9.75 15.17
N PHE A 139 2.65 -10.26 15.77
CA PHE A 139 2.67 -11.57 16.44
C PHE A 139 3.03 -12.71 15.47
N LEU A 140 2.40 -12.74 14.29
CA LEU A 140 2.62 -13.80 13.28
C LEU A 140 4.03 -13.76 12.71
N ILE A 141 4.58 -12.56 12.47
CA ILE A 141 5.95 -12.38 12.00
C ILE A 141 6.93 -12.89 13.06
N LYS A 142 6.73 -12.50 14.32
CA LYS A 142 7.57 -12.90 15.44
C LYS A 142 7.58 -14.42 15.65
N GLU A 143 6.39 -15.02 15.75
CA GLU A 143 6.22 -16.47 15.93
C GLU A 143 6.98 -17.26 14.84
N ARG A 144 6.89 -16.81 13.59
CA ARG A 144 7.49 -17.51 12.45
C ARG A 144 9.00 -17.35 12.35
N ARG A 145 9.55 -16.19 12.77
CA ARG A 145 11.00 -15.99 12.89
C ARG A 145 11.60 -16.89 13.98
N GLU A 146 10.94 -16.97 15.13
CA GLU A 146 11.37 -17.82 16.25
C GLU A 146 11.31 -19.32 15.88
N SER A 147 10.25 -19.74 15.19
CA SER A 147 10.05 -21.12 14.73
C SER A 147 11.07 -21.56 13.66
N SER A 148 11.63 -20.62 12.88
CA SER A 148 12.63 -20.92 11.85
C SER A 148 14.01 -21.30 12.42
N HIS A 149 14.26 -21.05 13.72
CA HIS A 149 15.51 -21.44 14.40
C HIS A 149 15.45 -22.81 15.08
N GLY A 150 14.29 -23.49 15.08
CA GLY A 150 14.13 -24.83 15.66
C GLY A 150 13.37 -25.78 14.76
N HIS A 151 14.10 -26.65 14.04
CA HIS A 151 13.77 -27.96 13.42
C HIS A 151 12.32 -28.38 13.03
N SER A 152 11.31 -27.50 12.98
CA SER A 152 9.95 -27.85 12.59
C SER A 152 9.67 -27.42 11.14
N ASN A 153 9.30 -28.41 10.33
CA ASN A 153 9.16 -28.32 8.88
C ASN A 153 7.78 -27.80 8.45
N THR A 154 7.25 -26.74 9.08
CA THR A 154 5.95 -26.17 8.72
C THR A 154 6.11 -24.94 7.82
N LYS A 155 6.59 -25.17 6.59
CA LYS A 155 6.42 -24.18 5.52
C LYS A 155 4.95 -24.18 5.13
N HIS A 156 4.25 -23.11 5.46
CA HIS A 156 2.83 -22.91 5.16
C HIS A 156 2.61 -22.56 3.68
N GLY A 157 3.68 -22.24 2.95
CA GLY A 157 3.65 -21.93 1.53
C GLY A 157 2.90 -20.63 1.22
N ASP A 158 2.82 -19.74 2.20
CA ASP A 158 2.12 -18.46 2.10
C ASP A 158 3.08 -17.29 1.81
N PHE A 159 2.54 -16.07 1.73
CA PHE A 159 3.32 -14.88 1.40
C PHE A 159 4.35 -14.51 2.48
N LEU A 160 4.06 -14.79 3.75
CA LEU A 160 4.99 -14.46 4.83
C LEU A 160 6.22 -15.37 4.76
N ASP A 161 6.06 -16.65 4.39
CA ASP A 161 7.20 -17.54 4.14
C ASP A 161 8.10 -17.03 3.02
N VAL A 162 7.50 -16.52 1.95
CA VAL A 162 8.23 -15.92 0.83
C VAL A 162 9.05 -14.72 1.29
N PHE A 163 8.47 -13.82 2.09
CA PHE A 163 9.19 -12.65 2.59
C PHE A 163 10.37 -13.02 3.49
N LEU A 164 10.13 -13.92 4.45
CA LEU A 164 11.17 -14.37 5.37
C LEU A 164 12.31 -15.08 4.64
N ALA A 165 12.00 -15.93 3.64
CA ALA A 165 13.01 -16.63 2.84
C ALA A 165 13.87 -15.68 1.98
N ASN A 166 13.35 -14.50 1.62
CA ASN A 166 14.09 -13.47 0.90
C ASN A 166 14.78 -12.46 1.83
N GLY A 167 14.82 -12.71 3.15
CA GLY A 167 15.54 -11.88 4.12
C GLY A 167 14.90 -10.54 4.42
N PHE A 168 13.59 -10.40 4.20
CA PHE A 168 12.88 -9.15 4.47
C PHE A 168 12.89 -8.82 5.96
N THR A 169 13.06 -7.53 6.30
CA THR A 169 12.86 -7.01 7.66
C THR A 169 11.38 -6.83 7.98
N ASP A 170 11.04 -6.68 9.25
CA ASP A 170 9.66 -6.48 9.68
C ASP A 170 9.06 -5.20 9.09
N GLU A 171 9.86 -4.13 8.96
CA GLU A 171 9.43 -2.89 8.31
C GLU A 171 9.13 -3.08 6.82
N GLN A 172 9.92 -3.90 6.12
CA GLN A 172 9.68 -4.21 4.71
C GLN A 172 8.43 -5.07 4.52
N ILE A 173 8.20 -6.05 5.40
CA ILE A 173 6.99 -6.88 5.41
C ILE A 173 5.76 -6.02 5.68
N ASN A 174 5.82 -5.16 6.70
CA ASN A 174 4.77 -4.21 7.04
C ASN A 174 4.43 -3.27 5.87
N ALA A 175 5.45 -2.74 5.19
CA ALA A 175 5.24 -1.91 4.01
C ALA A 175 4.56 -2.69 2.87
N LEU A 176 4.97 -3.93 2.58
CA LEU A 176 4.35 -4.75 1.54
C LEU A 176 2.90 -5.16 1.86
N PHE A 177 2.57 -5.39 3.13
CA PHE A 177 1.18 -5.64 3.53
C PHE A 177 0.28 -4.44 3.29
N LEU A 178 0.75 -3.22 3.60
CA LEU A 178 0.01 -2.00 3.26
C LEU A 178 -0.18 -1.83 1.75
N GLU A 179 0.83 -2.17 0.96
CA GLU A 179 0.70 -2.15 -0.50
C GLU A 179 -0.35 -3.15 -1.01
N THR A 180 -0.50 -4.30 -0.33
CA THR A 180 -1.54 -5.29 -0.66
C THR A 180 -2.94 -4.75 -0.40
N LEU A 181 -3.17 -4.07 0.73
CA LEU A 181 -4.45 -3.41 1.02
C LEU A 181 -4.77 -2.30 0.01
N ARG A 182 -3.74 -1.73 -0.61
CA ARG A 182 -3.85 -0.67 -1.60
C ARG A 182 -4.11 -1.16 -3.03
N LEU A 183 -3.92 -2.45 -3.34
CA LEU A 183 -4.13 -2.98 -4.71
C LEU A 183 -5.60 -3.10 -5.11
N HIS A 184 -6.53 -2.95 -4.15
CA HIS A 184 -7.98 -2.89 -4.40
C HIS A 184 -8.62 -1.57 -3.93
N PRO A 185 -8.18 -0.39 -4.39
CA PRO A 185 -8.78 0.86 -3.95
C PRO A 185 -9.91 1.29 -4.91
N PRO A 186 -11.13 1.58 -4.43
CA PRO A 186 -12.15 2.26 -5.22
C PRO A 186 -11.82 3.76 -5.31
N VAL A 187 -10.63 4.10 -5.82
CA VAL A 187 -10.17 5.50 -5.93
C VAL A 187 -10.38 5.99 -7.36
N PRO A 188 -11.33 6.93 -7.60
CA PRO A 188 -11.69 7.38 -8.94
C PRO A 188 -10.56 8.12 -9.67
N PHE A 189 -9.58 8.69 -8.94
CA PHE A 189 -8.52 9.54 -9.51
C PHE A 189 -7.13 8.91 -9.59
N LEU A 190 -7.01 7.59 -9.36
CA LEU A 190 -5.72 6.91 -9.24
C LEU A 190 -4.79 7.66 -8.25
N LEU A 191 -3.49 7.52 -8.39
CA LEU A 191 -2.52 8.15 -7.49
C LEU A 191 -1.82 9.32 -8.17
N PRO A 192 -1.70 10.49 -7.51
CA PRO A 192 -1.04 11.66 -8.07
C PRO A 192 0.39 11.34 -8.53
N ARG A 193 0.64 11.59 -9.81
CA ARG A 193 1.94 11.44 -10.46
C ARG A 193 2.70 12.75 -10.36
N ARG A 194 4.03 12.67 -10.21
CA ARG A 194 4.88 13.85 -10.15
C ARG A 194 5.87 13.88 -11.30
N ALA A 195 5.99 15.02 -11.97
CA ALA A 195 6.94 15.21 -13.07
C ALA A 195 8.38 15.33 -12.54
N THR A 196 9.30 14.51 -13.05
CA THR A 196 10.72 14.58 -12.67
C THR A 196 11.44 15.79 -13.26
N GLU A 197 10.96 16.28 -14.41
CA GLU A 197 11.51 17.39 -15.18
C GLU A 197 10.37 18.15 -15.87
N SER A 198 10.64 19.38 -16.30
CA SER A 198 9.66 20.18 -17.05
C SER A 198 9.53 19.64 -18.47
N TYR A 199 8.30 19.38 -18.93
CA TYR A 199 8.05 18.75 -20.23
C TYR A 199 6.77 19.30 -20.87
N GLU A 200 6.78 19.41 -22.20
CA GLU A 200 5.60 19.83 -22.96
C GLU A 200 4.77 18.61 -23.34
N VAL A 201 3.53 18.56 -22.86
CA VAL A 201 2.56 17.52 -23.22
C VAL A 201 1.50 18.18 -24.08
N MET A 202 1.38 17.72 -25.32
CA MET A 202 0.60 18.36 -26.37
C MET A 202 1.04 19.82 -26.65
N SER A 203 0.39 20.80 -26.02
CA SER A 203 0.71 22.25 -26.11
C SER A 203 0.78 22.92 -24.73
N TYR A 204 0.79 22.10 -23.67
CA TYR A 204 0.84 22.56 -22.29
C TYR A 204 2.19 22.22 -21.69
N ARG A 205 2.83 23.20 -21.05
CA ARG A 205 4.08 22.99 -20.32
C ARG A 205 3.79 22.53 -18.90
N ILE A 206 4.13 21.28 -18.60
CA ILE A 206 4.09 20.74 -17.25
C ILE A 206 5.44 21.06 -16.60
N SER A 207 5.43 21.70 -15.43
CA SER A 207 6.67 22.07 -14.73
C SER A 207 7.19 20.91 -13.88
N LYS A 208 8.51 20.86 -13.68
CA LYS A 208 9.13 19.94 -12.73
C LYS A 208 8.44 20.05 -11.36
N ASN A 209 8.16 18.90 -10.74
CA ASN A 209 7.44 18.75 -9.47
C ASN A 209 5.95 19.13 -9.48
N SER A 210 5.35 19.35 -10.65
CA SER A 210 3.88 19.34 -10.81
C SER A 210 3.31 17.96 -10.46
#